data_AF-A0AAJ6G9Y1-F1
#
_entry.id   AF-A0AAJ6G9Y1-F1
#
_cell.length_a   1.000
_cell.length_b   1.000
_cell.length_c   1.000
_cell.angle_alpha   90.00
_cell.angle_beta   90.00
_cell.angle_gamma   90.00
#
_symmetry.space_group_name_H-M   'P 1'
#
loop_
_entity.id
_entity.type
_entity.pdbx_description
1 polymer ?
#
loop_
_entity_poly.entity_id
_entity_poly.type
_entity_poly.pdbx_seq_one_letter_code
_entity_poly.pdbx_strand_id
1 'polypeptide(L)' 'MTLVADAHTTTDAEHDGVAITGEQIVAHTNMYFAGLRYPGRQFAALSHGAVALSSAR' A
#
# COMPACT_ATOMS: atom_id res chain seq x y z
N MET A 1 -2.17 6.65 9.43
CA MET A 1 -2.50 6.59 7.99
C MET A 1 -2.80 5.15 7.64
N THR A 2 -3.79 4.90 6.78
CA THR A 2 -4.08 3.55 6.28
C THR A 2 -3.95 3.54 4.77
N LEU A 3 -3.08 2.69 4.23
CA LEU A 3 -3.09 2.34 2.80
C LEU A 3 -4.21 1.33 2.57
N VAL A 4 -5.05 1.57 1.55
CA VAL A 4 -6.10 0.63 1.15
C VAL A 4 -5.50 -0.38 0.17
N ALA A 5 -5.22 -1.59 0.68
CA ALA A 5 -4.31 -2.56 0.07
C ALA A 5 -4.78 -3.08 -1.30
N ASP A 6 -6.09 -3.01 -1.56
CA ASP A 6 -6.78 -3.52 -2.75
C ASP A 6 -7.45 -2.41 -3.58
N ALA A 7 -7.09 -1.15 -3.33
CA ALA A 7 -7.66 0.02 -4.02
C ALA A 7 -6.60 0.98 -4.59
N HIS A 8 -5.42 0.44 -4.95
CA HIS A 8 -4.39 1.16 -5.69
C HIS A 8 -3.74 0.22 -6.71
N THR A 9 -3.14 0.78 -7.76
CA THR A 9 -2.57 0.02 -8.86
C THR A 9 -1.48 0.80 -9.57
N THR A 10 -0.74 0.14 -10.46
CA THR A 10 0.23 0.73 -11.38
C THR A 10 0.39 -0.17 -12.61
N THR A 11 1.11 0.31 -13.61
CA THR A 11 1.55 -0.50 -14.76
C THR A 11 2.84 -1.25 -14.45
N ASP A 12 3.17 -2.23 -15.30
CA ASP A 12 4.51 -2.83 -15.36
C ASP A 12 5.58 -1.76 -15.61
N ALA A 13 6.80 -2.06 -15.18
CA ALA A 13 7.97 -1.21 -15.36
C ALA A 13 9.23 -2.05 -15.62
N GLU A 14 10.29 -1.38 -16.05
CA GLU A 14 11.63 -1.95 -16.19
C GLU A 14 12.63 -1.04 -15.49
N HIS A 15 13.61 -1.64 -14.81
CA HIS A 15 14.76 -0.93 -14.28
C HIS A 15 16.01 -1.79 -14.39
N ASP A 16 17.11 -1.20 -14.86
CA ASP A 16 18.40 -1.90 -15.06
C ASP A 16 18.28 -3.21 -15.85
N GLY A 17 17.42 -3.24 -16.88
CA GLY A 17 17.17 -4.42 -17.70
C GLY A 17 16.31 -5.49 -17.03
N VAL A 18 15.77 -5.23 -15.84
CA VAL A 18 14.93 -6.16 -15.09
C VAL A 18 13.47 -5.69 -15.12
N ALA A 19 12.59 -6.55 -15.62
CA ALA A 19 11.15 -6.30 -15.60
C ALA A 19 10.58 -6.45 -14.18
N ILE A 20 9.65 -5.57 -13.82
CA ILE A 20 8.92 -5.56 -12.56
C ILE A 20 7.44 -5.39 -12.88
N THR A 21 6.63 -6.39 -12.58
CA THR A 21 5.20 -6.34 -12.91
C THR A 21 4.46 -5.38 -11.98
N GLY A 22 3.36 -4.79 -12.45
CA GLY A 22 2.50 -3.95 -11.64
C GLY A 22 1.98 -4.69 -10.40
N GLU A 23 1.69 -5.98 -10.53
CA GLU A 23 1.32 -6.86 -9.41
C GLU A 23 2.44 -6.96 -8.36
N GLN A 24 3.70 -7.15 -8.78
CA GLN A 24 4.85 -7.16 -7.88
C GLN A 24 5.03 -5.81 -7.17
N ILE A 25 4.83 -4.70 -7.90
CA ILE A 25 4.95 -3.35 -7.33
C ILE A 25 3.87 -3.12 -6.27
N VAL A 26 2.61 -3.48 -6.54
CA VAL A 26 1.50 -3.39 -5.57
C VAL A 26 1.77 -4.26 -4.35
N ALA A 27 2.20 -5.51 -4.55
CA ALA A 27 2.53 -6.42 -3.45
C ALA A 27 3.67 -5.88 -2.57
N HIS A 28 4.74 -5.38 -3.18
CA HIS A 28 5.87 -4.78 -2.47
C HIS A 28 5.44 -3.50 -1.72
N THR A 29 4.59 -2.67 -2.31
CA THR A 29 4.07 -1.44 -1.69
C THR A 29 3.26 -1.76 -0.43
N ASN A 30 2.39 -2.76 -0.49
CA ASN A 30 1.65 -3.27 0.67
C ASN A 30 2.60 -3.78 1.76
N MET A 31 3.61 -4.58 1.38
CA MET A 31 4.62 -5.11 2.31
C MET A 31 5.38 -3.98 3.02
N TYR A 32 5.84 -2.97 2.26
CA TYR A 32 6.51 -1.79 2.79
C TYR A 32 5.63 -1.04 3.80
N PHE A 33 4.37 -0.74 3.44
CA PHE A 33 3.45 -0.01 4.32
C PHE A 33 3.09 -0.77 5.60
N ALA A 34 3.00 -2.10 5.55
CA ALA A 34 2.77 -2.93 6.74
C ALA A 34 3.90 -2.80 7.79
N GLY A 35 5.13 -2.56 7.33
CA GLY A 35 6.32 -2.36 8.17
C GLY A 35 6.59 -0.92 8.60
N LEU A 36 5.91 0.08 8.03
CA LEU A 36 6.21 1.50 8.26
C LEU A 36 5.92 1.93 9.71
N ARG A 37 6.91 2.53 10.39
CA ARG A 37 6.76 3.00 11.78
C ARG A 37 7.35 4.40 11.94
N TYR A 38 6.64 5.23 12.68
CA TYR A 38 7.13 6.50 13.20
C TYR A 38 6.66 6.69 14.65
N PRO A 39 7.47 7.27 15.55
CA PRO A 39 7.05 7.55 16.91
C PRO A 39 5.74 8.36 16.96
N GLY A 40 4.78 7.90 17.77
CA GLY A 40 3.49 8.56 17.95
C GLY A 40 2.52 8.46 16.75
N ARG A 41 2.85 7.67 15.71
CA ARG A 41 1.98 7.48 14.54
C ARG A 41 1.68 6.00 14.30
N GLN A 42 0.47 5.74 13.84
CA GLN A 42 0.03 4.40 13.42
C GLN A 42 -0.13 4.33 11.91
N PHE A 43 0.34 3.21 11.34
CA PHE A 43 0.26 2.89 9.93
C PHE A 43 -0.28 1.47 9.75
N ALA A 44 -1.07 1.26 8.71
CA ALA A 44 -1.59 -0.06 8.35
C ALA A 44 -1.80 -0.13 6.82
N ALA A 45 -1.72 -1.35 6.28
CA ALA A 45 -2.24 -1.70 4.96
C ALA A 45 -3.42 -2.65 5.18
N LEU A 46 -4.64 -2.22 4.82
CA LEU A 46 -5.88 -2.96 5.06
C LEU A 46 -6.71 -3.02 3.77
N SER A 47 -7.46 -4.10 3.56
CA SER A 47 -8.43 -4.17 2.46
C SER A 47 -9.54 -3.13 2.65
N HIS A 48 -10.18 -2.71 1.56
CA HIS A 48 -11.22 -1.67 1.57
C HIS A 48 -12.36 -1.99 2.55
N GLY A 49 -12.72 -3.27 2.72
CA GLY A 49 -13.75 -3.72 3.65
C GLY A 49 -13.37 -3.69 5.14
N ALA A 50 -12.08 -3.52 5.46
CA ALA A 50 -11.58 -3.52 6.84
C ALA A 50 -11.13 -2.14 7.33
N VAL A 51 -11.14 -1.12 6.46
CA VAL A 51 -10.76 0.25 6.84
C VAL A 51 -11.88 0.88 7.68
N ALA A 52 -11.51 1.40 8.86
CA ALA A 52 -12.43 2.19 9.66
C ALA A 52 -12.67 3.56 9.00
N LEU A 53 -13.92 3.85 8.68
CA LEU A 53 -14.35 5.13 8.12
C LEU A 53 -15.04 5.95 9.20
N SER A 54 -14.62 7.20 9.38
CA SER A 54 -15.37 8.18 10.17
C SER A 54 -15.75 9.36 9.27
N SER A 55 -16.93 9.89 9.50
CA SER A 55 -17.36 11.16 8.91
C SER A 55 -17.09 12.25 9.93
N ALA A 56 -16.32 13.27 9.56
CA ALA A 56 -16.27 14.51 10.31
C ALA A 56 -17.53 15.30 9.95
N ARG A 57 -18.37 15.56 10.94
CA ARG A 57 -19.53 16.44 10.80
C ARG A 57 -19.12 17.90 10.76
#